data_AF-A0A1B9M7M7-F1
#
_entry.id   AF-A0A1B9M7M7-F1
#
_cell.length_a   1.000
_cell.length_b   1.000
_cell.length_c   1.000
_cell.angle_alpha   90.00
_cell.angle_beta   90.00
_cell.angle_gamma   90.00
#
_symmetry.space_group_name_H-M   'P 1'
#
loop_
_entity.id
_entity.type
_entity.pdbx_description
1 polymer ?
#
loop_
_entity_poly.entity_id
_entity_poly.type
_entity_poly.pdbx_seq_one_letter_code
_entity_poly.pdbx_strand_id
1 'polypeptide(L)'
;MSQCTQSKNTQKVITRHIWEADKERANQIRLSQWGKKVYARRKETVERSFADAKQHHGHRYARFRGRAQVQMQCLLAATAQNIKKIAIMLVLLRFFRPFFNLFNKIQIKNPVYGLNKNKPRIISRFVINLMSDKLSGIIFF
;
A
#
# COMPACT_ATOMS: atom_id res chain seq x y z
N MET A 1 -4.35 -24.32 46.93
CA MET A 1 -4.04 -23.84 45.56
C MET A 1 -4.21 -25.01 44.60
N SER A 2 -5.41 -25.19 44.05
CA SER A 2 -5.72 -26.28 43.11
C SER A 2 -5.26 -25.88 41.70
N GLN A 3 -4.41 -26.72 41.10
CA GLN A 3 -3.83 -26.49 39.77
C GLN A 3 -4.89 -26.59 38.67
N CYS A 4 -5.22 -25.44 38.08
CA CYS A 4 -6.14 -25.32 36.94
C CYS A 4 -5.47 -25.76 35.63
N THR A 5 -5.35 -27.07 35.39
CA THR A 5 -5.06 -27.58 34.02
C THR A 5 -5.89 -28.82 33.72
N GLN A 6 -6.67 -28.79 32.64
CA GLN A 6 -7.54 -29.90 32.20
C GLN A 6 -6.80 -30.99 31.40
N SER A 7 -5.47 -30.90 31.27
CA SER A 7 -4.65 -31.87 30.53
C SER A 7 -4.43 -33.11 31.38
N LYS A 8 -4.95 -34.27 30.93
CA LYS A 8 -4.68 -35.58 31.55
C LYS A 8 -3.20 -35.93 31.64
N ASN A 9 -2.38 -35.46 30.69
CA ASN A 9 -0.95 -35.77 30.61
C ASN A 9 -0.06 -34.73 31.31
N THR A 10 -0.65 -33.75 32.02
CA THR A 10 0.07 -32.63 32.67
C THR A 10 1.11 -31.96 31.75
N GLN A 11 0.82 -31.88 30.45
CA GLN A 11 1.71 -31.32 29.44
C GLN A 11 1.02 -30.17 28.71
N LYS A 12 1.77 -29.08 28.50
CA LYS A 12 1.30 -27.94 27.72
C LYS A 12 1.47 -28.23 26.23
N VAL A 13 0.38 -28.58 25.55
CA VAL A 13 0.36 -28.72 24.09
C VAL A 13 -0.02 -27.37 23.48
N ILE A 14 0.85 -26.82 22.63
CA ILE A 14 0.60 -25.59 21.89
C ILE A 14 0.47 -25.96 20.41
N THR A 15 -0.74 -25.93 19.88
CA THR A 15 -0.98 -26.12 18.45
C THR A 15 -0.80 -24.78 17.74
N ARG A 16 0.22 -24.67 16.89
CA ARG A 16 0.46 -23.50 16.05
C ARG A 16 0.28 -23.84 14.58
N HIS A 17 -0.29 -22.91 13.83
CA HIS A 17 -0.39 -23.02 12.38
C HIS A 17 0.98 -22.79 11.74
N ILE A 18 1.25 -23.42 10.60
CA ILE A 18 2.54 -23.32 9.87
C ILE A 18 2.88 -21.84 9.58
N TRP A 19 1.86 -21.03 9.27
CA TRP A 19 1.99 -19.62 8.93
C TRP A 19 1.82 -18.66 10.13
N GLU A 20 1.78 -19.17 11.37
CA GLU A 20 1.54 -18.33 12.55
C GLU A 20 2.64 -17.28 12.74
N ALA A 21 3.90 -17.66 12.54
CA ALA A 21 5.03 -16.73 12.66
C ALA A 21 4.97 -15.59 11.64
N ASP A 22 4.52 -15.86 10.41
CA ASP A 22 4.32 -14.84 9.38
C ASP A 22 3.18 -13.88 9.74
N LYS A 23 2.06 -14.41 10.23
CA LYS A 23 0.94 -13.59 10.71
C LYS A 23 1.37 -12.69 11.87
N GLU A 24 2.14 -13.22 12.82
CA GLU A 24 2.66 -12.46 13.95
C GLU A 24 3.59 -11.33 13.47
N ARG A 25 4.52 -11.61 12.56
CA ARG A 25 5.38 -10.59 11.93
C ARG A 25 4.56 -9.49 11.24
N ALA A 26 3.59 -9.87 10.42
CA ALA A 26 2.70 -8.92 9.75
C ALA A 26 1.92 -8.07 10.75
N ASN A 27 1.49 -8.68 11.87
CA ASN A 27 0.78 -7.98 12.93
C ASN A 27 1.68 -6.96 13.65
N GLN A 28 2.93 -7.31 13.93
CA GLN A 28 3.91 -6.37 14.50
C GLN A 28 4.14 -5.17 13.58
N ILE A 29 4.27 -5.40 12.26
CA ILE A 29 4.41 -4.33 11.27
C ILE A 29 3.16 -3.44 11.26
N ARG A 30 1.95 -4.02 11.30
CA ARG A 30 0.68 -3.29 11.37
C ARG A 30 0.57 -2.41 12.62
N LEU A 31 1.06 -2.89 13.76
CA LEU A 31 1.04 -2.18 15.04
C LEU A 31 2.13 -1.10 15.17
N SER A 32 3.15 -1.12 14.31
CA SER A 32 4.17 -0.07 14.25
C SER A 32 3.54 1.31 13.96
N GLN A 33 4.23 2.39 14.34
CA GLN A 33 3.77 3.76 14.09
C GLN A 33 3.52 4.02 12.59
N TRP A 34 4.44 3.56 11.73
CA TRP A 34 4.27 3.64 10.29
C TRP A 34 3.12 2.79 9.78
N GLY A 35 2.97 1.56 10.30
CA GLY A 35 1.88 0.65 9.95
C GLY A 35 0.50 1.24 10.27
N LYS A 36 0.34 1.89 11.42
CA LYS A 36 -0.89 2.60 11.80
C LYS A 36 -1.20 3.76 10.84
N LYS A 37 -0.19 4.56 10.46
CA LYS A 37 -0.35 5.66 9.49
C LYS A 37 -0.77 5.15 8.10
N VAL A 38 -0.15 4.06 7.63
CA VAL A 38 -0.51 3.44 6.34
C VAL A 38 -1.90 2.82 6.40
N TYR A 39 -2.23 2.15 7.50
CA TYR A 39 -3.55 1.53 7.69
C TYR A 39 -4.67 2.57 7.68
N ALA A 40 -4.47 3.75 8.30
CA ALA A 40 -5.43 4.86 8.25
C ALA A 40 -5.70 5.31 6.81
N ARG A 41 -4.65 5.57 6.02
CA ARG A 41 -4.78 5.93 4.59
C ARG A 41 -5.40 4.84 3.74
N ARG A 42 -5.13 3.57 4.07
CA ARG A 42 -5.72 2.43 3.37
C ARG A 42 -7.23 2.39 3.53
N LYS A 43 -7.80 2.70 4.69
CA LYS A 43 -9.27 2.73 4.86
C LYS A 43 -9.94 3.64 3.83
N GLU A 44 -9.46 4.87 3.70
CA GLU A 44 -10.02 5.86 2.77
C GLU A 44 -9.87 5.48 1.30
N THR A 45 -8.76 4.84 0.94
CA THR A 45 -8.44 4.49 -0.45
C THR A 45 -9.10 3.16 -0.83
N VAL A 46 -8.94 2.13 -0.01
CA VAL A 46 -9.52 0.78 -0.16
C VAL A 46 -11.04 0.84 -0.25
N GLU A 47 -11.70 1.51 0.69
CA GLU A 47 -13.17 1.62 0.69
C GLU A 47 -13.68 2.33 -0.57
N ARG A 48 -12.98 3.37 -1.03
CA ARG A 48 -13.35 4.10 -2.25
C ARG A 48 -13.25 3.22 -3.50
N SER A 49 -12.20 2.41 -3.65
CA SER A 49 -12.09 1.50 -4.81
C SER A 49 -13.11 0.38 -4.76
N PHE A 50 -13.45 -0.12 -3.57
CA PHE A 50 -14.55 -1.08 -3.42
C PHE A 50 -15.90 -0.45 -3.77
N ALA A 51 -16.14 0.80 -3.38
CA ALA A 51 -17.34 1.54 -3.78
C ALA A 51 -17.42 1.71 -5.30
N ASP A 52 -16.31 2.10 -5.95
CA ASP A 52 -16.22 2.23 -7.41
C ASP A 52 -16.45 0.88 -8.09
N ALA A 53 -15.87 -0.20 -7.58
CA ALA A 53 -16.06 -1.54 -8.13
C ALA A 53 -17.50 -2.04 -7.96
N LYS A 54 -18.14 -1.72 -6.84
CA LYS A 54 -19.55 -2.02 -6.59
C LYS A 54 -20.47 -1.26 -7.55
N GLN A 55 -20.21 0.01 -7.79
CA GLN A 55 -21.06 0.86 -8.63
C GLN A 55 -20.82 0.65 -10.13
N HIS A 56 -19.56 0.59 -10.57
CA HIS A 56 -19.19 0.60 -11.99
C HIS A 56 -18.86 -0.78 -12.57
N HIS A 57 -18.52 -1.78 -11.74
CA HIS A 57 -18.15 -3.12 -12.21
C HIS A 57 -19.15 -4.21 -11.81
N GLY A 58 -20.32 -3.80 -11.29
CA GLY A 58 -21.44 -4.69 -11.03
C GLY A 58 -21.19 -5.66 -9.88
N HIS A 59 -20.34 -5.32 -8.91
CA HIS A 59 -20.09 -6.14 -7.71
C HIS A 59 -21.18 -6.00 -6.64
N ARG A 60 -22.33 -5.39 -6.94
CA ARG A 60 -23.51 -5.41 -6.04
C ARG A 60 -24.05 -6.82 -5.84
N TYR A 61 -23.94 -7.67 -6.86
CA TYR A 61 -24.40 -9.05 -6.85
C TYR A 61 -23.37 -9.96 -7.52
N ALA A 62 -23.32 -11.22 -7.11
CA ALA A 62 -22.57 -12.24 -7.82
C ALA A 62 -23.27 -12.55 -9.15
N ARG A 63 -22.74 -12.01 -10.26
CA ARG A 63 -23.33 -12.17 -11.60
C ARG A 63 -23.13 -13.57 -12.17
N PHE A 64 -22.04 -14.23 -11.76
CA PHE A 64 -21.67 -15.56 -12.23
C PHE A 64 -21.87 -16.61 -11.14
N ARG A 65 -22.02 -17.87 -11.55
CA ARG A 65 -22.17 -19.01 -10.63
C ARG A 65 -20.81 -19.67 -10.40
N GLY A 66 -20.54 -20.01 -9.14
CA GLY A 66 -19.30 -20.67 -8.74
C GLY A 66 -18.15 -19.69 -8.44
N ARG A 67 -17.29 -20.11 -7.51
CA ARG A 67 -16.21 -19.28 -6.94
C ARG A 67 -15.24 -18.78 -8.01
N ALA A 68 -14.81 -19.65 -8.91
CA ALA A 68 -13.83 -19.32 -9.94
C ALA A 68 -14.30 -18.20 -10.88
N GLN A 69 -15.56 -18.22 -11.29
CA GLN A 69 -16.11 -17.22 -12.21
C GLN A 69 -16.30 -15.86 -11.53
N VAL A 70 -16.77 -15.85 -10.28
CA VAL A 70 -16.87 -14.62 -9.48
C VAL A 70 -15.47 -14.04 -9.22
N GLN A 71 -14.49 -14.89 -8.91
CA GLN A 71 -13.10 -14.45 -8.74
C GLN A 71 -12.55 -13.83 -10.03
N MET A 72 -12.79 -14.44 -11.18
CA MET A 72 -12.37 -13.88 -12.47
C MET A 72 -12.97 -12.51 -12.72
N GLN A 73 -14.27 -12.31 -12.44
CA GLN A 73 -14.91 -10.99 -12.55
C GLN A 73 -14.22 -9.94 -11.66
N CYS A 74 -13.95 -10.28 -10.41
CA CYS A 74 -13.28 -9.38 -9.48
C CYS A 74 -11.86 -9.05 -9.93
N LEU A 75 -11.10 -10.04 -10.39
CA LEU A 75 -9.72 -9.86 -10.86
C LEU A 75 -9.66 -9.00 -12.14
N LEU A 76 -10.57 -9.20 -13.09
CA LEU A 76 -10.62 -8.37 -14.29
C LEU A 76 -10.96 -6.92 -13.97
N ALA A 77 -11.94 -6.69 -13.08
CA ALA A 77 -12.30 -5.35 -12.62
C ALA A 77 -11.12 -4.68 -11.90
N ALA A 78 -10.43 -5.41 -11.03
CA ALA A 78 -9.21 -4.99 -10.35
C ALA A 78 -8.13 -4.52 -11.33
N THR A 79 -7.83 -5.35 -12.32
CA THR A 79 -6.81 -5.07 -13.33
C THR A 79 -7.16 -3.80 -14.11
N ALA A 80 -8.41 -3.63 -14.52
CA ALA A 80 -8.86 -2.43 -15.21
C ALA A 80 -8.68 -1.16 -14.35
N GLN A 81 -9.04 -1.21 -13.06
CA GLN A 81 -8.85 -0.10 -12.13
C GLN A 81 -7.36 0.24 -11.93
N ASN A 82 -6.50 -0.78 -11.83
CA ASN A 82 -5.06 -0.61 -11.71
C ASN A 82 -4.45 0.03 -12.97
N ILE A 83 -4.85 -0.39 -14.17
CA ILE A 83 -4.41 0.21 -15.44
C ILE A 83 -4.81 1.68 -15.52
N LYS A 84 -6.08 2.01 -15.20
CA LYS A 84 -6.57 3.40 -15.17
C LYS A 84 -5.71 4.27 -14.25
N LYS A 85 -5.37 3.76 -13.07
CA LYS A 85 -4.55 4.48 -12.09
C LYS A 85 -3.12 4.72 -12.59
N ILE A 86 -2.49 3.71 -13.20
CA ILE A 86 -1.15 3.84 -13.79
C ILE A 86 -1.17 4.89 -14.90
N ALA A 87 -2.16 4.86 -15.79
CA ALA A 87 -2.29 5.84 -16.86
C ALA A 87 -2.41 7.28 -16.31
N ILE A 88 -3.24 7.51 -15.30
CA ILE A 88 -3.37 8.82 -14.65
C ILE A 88 -2.04 9.26 -14.03
N MET A 89 -1.34 8.38 -13.33
CA MET A 89 -0.04 8.69 -12.73
C MET A 89 1.01 9.05 -13.79
N LEU A 90 1.05 8.33 -14.91
CA LEU A 90 1.97 8.63 -16.01
C LEU A 90 1.70 10.01 -16.63
N VAL A 91 0.42 10.37 -16.81
CA VAL A 91 0.04 11.70 -17.31
C VAL A 91 0.45 12.80 -16.34
N LEU A 92 0.19 12.62 -15.05
CA LEU A 92 0.61 13.57 -14.01
C LEU A 92 2.14 13.73 -14.00
N LEU A 93 2.88 12.61 -14.03
CA LEU A 93 4.35 12.64 -14.09
C LEU A 93 4.85 13.40 -15.33
N ARG A 94 4.22 13.21 -16.50
CA ARG A 94 4.59 13.91 -17.73
C ARG A 94 4.30 15.41 -17.64
N PHE A 95 3.20 15.81 -16.99
CA PHE A 95 2.84 17.20 -16.77
C PHE A 95 3.76 17.92 -15.76
N PHE A 96 4.17 17.23 -14.69
CA PHE A 96 5.11 17.78 -13.69
C PHE A 96 6.59 17.70 -14.13
N ARG A 97 6.91 16.93 -15.17
CA ARG A 97 8.27 16.80 -15.74
C ARG A 97 8.92 18.15 -16.12
N PRO A 98 8.28 19.08 -16.86
CA PRO A 98 8.87 20.38 -17.17
C PRO A 98 9.15 21.23 -15.92
N PHE A 99 8.28 21.17 -14.91
CA PHE A 99 8.45 21.90 -13.65
C PHE A 99 9.67 21.40 -12.86
N PHE A 100 9.85 20.08 -12.78
CA PHE A 100 11.03 19.48 -12.16
C PHE A 100 12.33 19.82 -12.93
N ASN A 101 12.26 19.83 -14.27
CA ASN A 101 13.39 20.22 -15.11
C ASN A 101 13.77 21.71 -14.93
N LEU A 102 12.80 22.59 -14.71
CA LEU A 102 13.04 24.02 -14.46
C LEU A 102 13.67 24.25 -13.07
N PHE A 103 13.17 23.59 -12.02
CA PHE A 103 13.78 23.64 -10.68
C PHE A 103 15.24 23.15 -10.69
N ASN A 104 15.53 22.05 -11.39
CA ASN A 104 16.90 21.56 -11.54
C ASN A 104 17.79 22.54 -12.30
N LYS A 105 17.28 23.20 -13.36
CA LYS A 105 18.03 24.24 -14.08
C LYS A 105 18.29 25.48 -13.19
N ILE A 106 17.34 25.90 -12.35
CA ILE A 106 17.52 27.03 -11.43
C ILE A 106 18.58 26.73 -10.36
N GLN A 107 18.60 25.50 -9.81
CA GLN A 107 19.62 25.06 -8.84
C GLN A 107 21.04 24.95 -9.46
N ILE A 108 21.16 24.64 -10.75
CA ILE A 108 22.45 24.61 -11.46
C ILE A 108 22.97 26.04 -11.71
N LYS A 109 22.08 27.01 -11.96
CA LYS A 109 22.47 28.41 -12.25
C LYS A 109 22.84 29.22 -11.00
N ASN A 110 22.35 28.85 -9.81
CA ASN A 110 22.78 29.44 -8.53
C ASN A 110 23.31 28.34 -7.60
N PRO A 111 24.56 27.87 -7.80
CA PRO A 111 25.17 26.96 -6.85
C PRO A 111 25.45 27.74 -5.56
N VAL A 112 24.67 27.51 -4.50
CA VAL A 112 25.02 27.97 -3.16
C VAL A 112 26.30 27.24 -2.76
N TYR A 113 27.43 27.93 -2.89
CA TYR A 113 28.75 27.49 -2.42
C TYR A 113 28.66 27.24 -0.91
N GLY A 114 28.55 25.98 -0.48
CA GLY A 114 28.67 25.66 0.95
C GLY A 114 27.91 24.47 1.52
N LEU A 115 27.34 23.55 0.73
CA LEU A 115 26.74 22.32 1.28
C LEU A 115 27.49 21.06 0.82
N ASN A 116 28.08 20.39 1.81
CA ASN A 116 28.82 19.12 1.73
C ASN A 116 28.09 18.08 0.86
N LYS A 117 28.79 17.55 -0.15
CA LYS A 117 28.29 16.57 -1.14
C LYS A 117 27.85 15.22 -0.54
N ASN A 118 28.10 14.97 0.75
CA ASN A 118 27.71 13.77 1.48
C ASN A 118 26.39 13.88 2.27
N LYS A 119 25.64 14.99 2.17
CA LYS A 119 24.31 15.11 2.78
C LYS A 119 23.22 14.86 1.73
N PRO A 120 22.28 13.91 1.92
CA PRO A 120 21.22 13.68 0.95
C PRO A 120 20.41 14.97 0.78
N ARG A 121 20.38 15.51 -0.46
CA ARG A 121 19.67 16.76 -0.80
C ARG A 121 18.22 16.64 -0.33
N ILE A 122 17.85 17.45 0.67
CA ILE A 122 16.56 17.44 1.38
C ILE A 122 15.37 17.55 0.39
N ILE A 123 15.55 18.29 -0.71
CA ILE A 123 14.55 18.47 -1.77
C ILE A 123 14.29 17.17 -2.55
N SER A 124 15.34 16.37 -2.81
CA SER A 124 15.18 15.06 -3.46
C SER A 124 14.42 14.09 -2.55
N ARG A 125 14.70 14.13 -1.24
CA ARG A 125 14.02 13.30 -0.24
C ARG A 125 12.55 13.70 -0.10
N PHE A 126 12.21 14.99 -0.18
CA PHE A 126 10.82 15.47 -0.11
C PHE A 126 9.99 15.07 -1.34
N VAL A 127 10.51 15.24 -2.56
CA VAL A 127 9.79 14.85 -3.79
C VAL A 127 9.70 13.32 -3.90
N ILE A 128 10.77 12.60 -3.56
CA ILE A 128 10.75 11.13 -3.48
C ILE A 128 9.81 10.65 -2.38
N ASN A 129 9.73 11.30 -1.22
CA ASN A 129 8.79 10.95 -0.16
C ASN A 129 7.34 11.29 -0.53
N LEU A 130 7.08 12.41 -1.21
CA LEU A 130 5.75 12.80 -1.66
C LEU A 130 5.26 11.87 -2.79
N MET A 131 6.17 11.51 -3.70
CA MET A 131 5.93 10.48 -4.71
C MET A 131 5.75 9.12 -4.05
N SER A 132 6.65 8.69 -3.15
CA SER A 132 6.54 7.43 -2.39
C SER A 132 5.26 7.36 -1.56
N ASP A 133 4.81 8.45 -0.97
CA ASP A 133 3.54 8.54 -0.24
C ASP A 133 2.33 8.44 -1.18
N LYS A 134 2.38 9.03 -2.38
CA LYS A 134 1.35 8.85 -3.43
C LYS A 134 1.43 7.48 -4.11
N LEU A 135 2.62 6.88 -4.18
CA LEU A 135 2.90 5.58 -4.77
C LEU A 135 2.63 4.43 -3.76
N SER A 136 2.62 4.70 -2.45
CA SER A 136 2.36 3.70 -1.39
C SER A 136 0.93 3.13 -1.41
N GLY A 137 0.06 3.69 -2.26
CA GLY A 137 -1.26 3.16 -2.58
C GLY A 137 -1.38 2.53 -3.96
N ILE A 138 -0.28 2.11 -4.62
CA ILE A 138 -0.29 1.67 -6.03
C ILE A 138 -0.65 0.20 -6.25
N ILE A 139 -0.80 -0.61 -5.20
CA ILE A 139 -1.33 -1.96 -5.36
C ILE A 139 -2.62 -2.04 -4.56
N PHE A 140 -3.74 -1.85 -5.28
CA PHE A 140 -5.05 -2.34 -4.88
C PHE A 140 -5.11 -3.79 -5.33
N PHE A 141 -4.79 -4.72 -4.42
CA PHE A 141 -5.67 -5.64 -3.71
C PHE A 141 -4.93 -6.11 -2.45
#